data_AF-A0A6L4B9R7-F1
#
_entry.id   AF-A0A6L4B9R7-F1
#
_cell.length_a   1.000
_cell.length_b   1.000
_cell.length_c   1.000
_cell.angle_alpha   90.00
_cell.angle_beta   90.00
_cell.angle_gamma   90.00
#
_symmetry.space_group_name_H-M   'P 1'
#
loop_
_entity.id
_entity.type
_entity.pdbx_description
1 polymer ?
#
loop_
_entity_poly.entity_id
_entity_poly.type
_entity_poly.pdbx_seq_one_letter_code
_entity_poly.pdbx_strand_id
1 'polypeptide(L)'
;MLSRIPVLLAVLLYALPVRADIYKCVDEAGHTTYTNSKSSGKGCSMLARDQAVSSVPSASRPAAPQNSASGTSAGFPRVDTGTQKARDNDRRRILDDELANEQRALEVARKELADQEALRYGDERNYQKVLDRLQPFKDKVQIHERNIEALRREISNLR
;
A
#
# COMPACT_ATOMS: atom_id res chain seq x y z
N MET A 1 -5.23 39.27 -25.82
CA MET A 1 -5.35 37.91 -25.23
C MET A 1 -5.60 36.78 -26.24
N LEU A 2 -5.87 37.04 -27.53
CA LEU A 2 -6.17 35.97 -28.51
C LEU A 2 -4.94 35.29 -29.15
N SER A 3 -3.72 35.81 -28.96
CA SER A 3 -2.51 35.33 -29.66
C SER A 3 -1.83 34.12 -28.98
N ARG A 4 -2.27 33.70 -27.78
CA ARG A 4 -1.73 32.52 -27.07
C ARG A 4 -2.52 31.23 -27.28
N ILE A 5 -3.71 31.33 -27.87
CA ILE A 5 -4.58 30.21 -28.22
C ILE A 5 -3.95 29.28 -29.28
N PRO A 6 -3.32 29.76 -30.37
CA PRO A 6 -2.73 28.85 -31.36
C PRO A 6 -1.51 28.10 -30.82
N VAL A 7 -0.78 28.68 -29.85
CA VAL A 7 0.39 28.03 -29.21
C VAL A 7 -0.04 26.87 -28.30
N LEU A 8 -1.12 27.04 -27.53
CA LEU A 8 -1.66 25.97 -26.68
C LEU A 8 -2.24 24.82 -27.51
N LEU A 9 -2.86 25.11 -28.65
CA LEU A 9 -3.42 24.09 -29.55
C LEU A 9 -2.32 23.29 -30.26
N ALA A 10 -1.20 23.94 -30.61
CA ALA A 10 -0.03 23.26 -31.19
C ALA A 10 0.68 22.32 -30.20
N VAL A 11 0.71 22.65 -28.90
CA VAL A 11 1.28 21.76 -27.86
C VAL A 11 0.42 20.52 -27.62
N LEU A 12 -0.91 20.65 -27.70
CA LEU A 12 -1.83 19.51 -27.52
C LEU A 12 -1.69 18.47 -28.64
N LEU A 13 -1.28 18.88 -29.85
CA LEU A 13 -1.07 18.01 -31.01
C LEU A 13 0.24 17.20 -30.95
N TYR A 14 1.16 17.53 -30.02
CA TYR A 14 2.44 16.82 -29.85
C TYR A 14 2.40 15.70 -28.79
N ALA A 15 1.25 15.44 -28.18
CA ALA A 15 1.08 14.31 -27.26
C ALA A 15 0.99 12.98 -28.04
N LEU A 16 2.14 12.44 -28.43
CA LEU A 16 2.23 11.08 -28.97
C LEU A 16 1.93 10.08 -27.84
N PRO A 17 1.01 9.12 -28.04
CA PRO A 17 0.77 8.08 -27.05
C PRO A 17 2.01 7.20 -26.92
N VAL A 18 2.63 7.18 -25.74
CA VAL A 18 3.66 6.19 -25.42
C VAL A 18 2.99 4.81 -25.32
N ARG A 19 3.41 3.88 -26.18
CA ARG A 19 2.87 2.51 -26.20
C ARG A 19 3.86 1.57 -25.50
N ALA A 20 3.49 1.08 -24.32
CA ALA A 20 4.26 0.08 -23.57
C ALA A 20 3.78 -1.34 -23.93
N ASP A 21 4.52 -2.07 -24.77
CA ASP A 21 4.17 -3.44 -25.16
C ASP A 21 4.62 -4.43 -24.07
N ILE A 22 3.74 -5.36 -23.68
CA ILE A 22 4.05 -6.40 -22.69
C ILE A 22 4.16 -7.75 -23.42
N TYR A 23 5.20 -8.52 -23.12
CA TYR A 23 5.45 -9.83 -23.70
C TYR A 23 5.25 -10.93 -22.66
N LYS A 24 4.62 -12.02 -23.08
CA LYS A 24 4.57 -13.29 -22.35
C LYS A 24 5.59 -14.23 -22.96
N CYS A 25 6.61 -14.59 -22.21
CA CYS A 25 7.64 -15.54 -22.62
C CYS A 25 7.41 -16.88 -21.92
N VAL A 26 7.42 -17.96 -22.68
CA VAL A 26 7.39 -19.33 -22.16
C VAL A 26 8.71 -19.99 -22.53
N ASP A 27 9.48 -20.42 -21.54
CA ASP A 27 10.74 -21.13 -21.76
C ASP A 27 10.52 -22.62 -22.10
N GLU A 28 11.61 -23.34 -22.41
CA GLU A 28 11.57 -24.78 -22.74
C GLU A 28 11.09 -25.65 -21.57
N ALA A 29 11.15 -25.14 -20.33
CA ALA A 29 10.67 -25.79 -19.11
C ALA A 29 9.20 -25.45 -18.79
N GLY A 30 8.56 -24.58 -19.57
CA GLY A 30 7.17 -24.16 -19.39
C GLY A 30 6.96 -23.01 -18.39
N HIS A 31 8.03 -22.39 -17.87
CA HIS A 31 7.91 -21.22 -17.00
C HIS A 31 7.47 -19.99 -17.80
N THR A 32 6.44 -19.32 -17.29
CA THR A 32 5.90 -18.10 -17.89
C THR A 32 6.51 -16.87 -17.21
N THR A 33 7.15 -16.02 -17.99
CA THR A 33 7.67 -14.71 -17.55
C THR A 33 7.02 -13.58 -18.33
N TYR A 34 6.61 -12.51 -17.63
CA TYR A 34 6.08 -11.30 -18.26
C TYR A 34 7.13 -10.20 -18.23
N THR A 35 7.41 -9.61 -19.39
CA THR A 35 8.48 -8.60 -19.53
C THR A 35 8.03 -7.42 -20.40
N ASN A 36 8.60 -6.25 -20.12
CA ASN A 36 8.45 -5.03 -20.90
C ASN A 36 9.52 -4.87 -22.00
N SER A 37 10.49 -5.78 -22.08
CA SER A 37 11.57 -5.75 -23.09
C SER A 37 11.47 -6.93 -24.05
N LYS A 38 11.41 -6.66 -25.35
CA LYS A 38 11.34 -7.68 -26.43
C LYS A 38 12.56 -8.63 -26.47
N SER A 39 13.68 -8.25 -25.86
CA SER A 39 14.96 -8.97 -25.92
C SER A 39 15.05 -10.24 -25.07
N SER A 40 14.01 -10.61 -24.31
CA SER A 40 14.11 -11.67 -23.29
C SER A 40 13.97 -13.13 -23.77
N GLY A 41 14.09 -13.41 -25.08
CA GLY A 41 14.38 -14.78 -25.56
C GLY A 41 13.40 -15.40 -26.56
N LYS A 42 13.73 -16.61 -27.00
CA LYS A 42 12.89 -17.44 -27.87
C LYS A 42 11.62 -17.85 -27.11
N GLY A 43 10.46 -17.87 -27.77
CA GLY A 43 9.18 -18.24 -27.14
C GLY A 43 8.38 -17.09 -26.52
N CYS A 44 8.75 -15.83 -26.79
CA CYS A 44 7.99 -14.65 -26.37
C CYS A 44 6.90 -14.26 -27.38
N SER A 45 5.65 -14.13 -26.93
CA SER A 45 4.53 -13.59 -27.69
C SER A 45 4.03 -12.27 -27.09
N MET A 46 3.59 -11.35 -27.93
CA MET A 46 3.02 -10.08 -27.48
C MET A 46 1.66 -10.33 -26.84
N LEU A 47 1.47 -9.86 -25.61
CA LEU A 47 0.19 -9.96 -24.93
C LEU A 47 -0.77 -8.92 -25.54
N ALA A 48 -1.90 -9.37 -26.08
CA ALA A 48 -2.90 -8.49 -26.67
C ALA A 48 -3.41 -7.48 -25.62
N ARG A 49 -3.27 -6.17 -25.90
CA ARG A 49 -3.74 -5.10 -25.00
C ARG A 49 -5.25 -5.11 -24.80
N ASP A 50 -5.98 -5.64 -25.78
CA ASP A 50 -7.45 -5.58 -25.83
C ASP A 50 -8.10 -6.84 -25.26
N GLN A 51 -7.29 -7.74 -24.67
CA GLN A 51 -7.84 -8.89 -23.96
C GLN A 51 -8.55 -8.37 -22.72
N ALA A 52 -9.88 -8.44 -22.72
CA ALA A 52 -10.68 -8.12 -21.56
C ALA A 52 -10.18 -8.96 -20.38
N VAL A 53 -9.52 -8.30 -19.42
CA VAL A 53 -9.28 -8.90 -18.11
C VAL A 53 -10.68 -9.17 -17.58
N SER A 54 -11.04 -10.43 -17.38
CA SER A 54 -12.31 -10.78 -16.75
C SER A 54 -12.21 -10.27 -15.31
N SER A 55 -12.58 -9.01 -15.11
CA SER A 55 -12.90 -8.48 -13.79
C SER A 55 -14.19 -9.18 -13.43
N VAL A 56 -14.07 -10.33 -12.76
CA VAL A 56 -15.23 -10.92 -12.10
C VAL A 56 -15.77 -9.81 -11.19
N PRO A 57 -16.99 -9.29 -11.42
CA PRO A 57 -17.60 -8.44 -10.44
C PRO A 57 -17.64 -9.25 -9.15
N SER A 58 -17.38 -8.63 -8.00
CA SER A 58 -17.71 -9.24 -6.71
C SER A 58 -19.23 -9.41 -6.69
N ALA A 59 -19.70 -10.52 -7.26
CA ALA A 59 -21.09 -10.90 -7.21
C ALA A 59 -21.38 -11.15 -5.73
N SER A 60 -22.20 -10.27 -5.16
CA SER A 60 -22.93 -10.53 -3.92
C SER A 60 -23.58 -11.91 -4.08
N ARG A 61 -22.94 -12.90 -3.48
CA ARG A 61 -23.25 -14.31 -3.68
C ARG A 61 -24.65 -14.57 -3.15
N PRO A 62 -25.63 -15.00 -3.97
CA PRO A 62 -26.87 -15.53 -3.43
C PRO A 62 -26.50 -16.77 -2.59
N ALA A 63 -27.11 -16.90 -1.42
CA ALA A 63 -26.94 -18.07 -0.57
C ALA A 63 -27.48 -19.30 -1.30
N ALA A 64 -26.61 -19.98 -2.05
CA ALA A 64 -26.88 -21.30 -2.57
C ALA A 64 -26.85 -22.31 -1.41
N PRO A 65 -27.71 -23.36 -1.43
CA PRO A 65 -27.71 -24.38 -0.38
C PRO A 65 -26.32 -25.00 -0.27
N GLN A 66 -25.85 -25.16 0.97
CA GLN A 66 -24.60 -25.85 1.27
C GLN A 66 -24.72 -27.32 0.89
N ASN A 67 -24.46 -27.63 -0.39
CA ASN A 67 -23.98 -28.96 -0.73
C ASN A 67 -22.51 -29.01 -0.31
N SER A 68 -22.27 -29.71 0.79
CA SER A 68 -20.98 -30.15 1.29
C SER A 68 -20.24 -30.97 0.24
N ALA A 69 -19.63 -30.30 -0.72
CA ALA A 69 -18.61 -30.87 -1.58
C ALA A 69 -17.26 -30.66 -0.87
N SER A 70 -16.82 -31.68 -0.15
CA SER A 70 -15.40 -31.88 0.17
C SER A 70 -14.62 -32.05 -1.14
N GLY A 71 -14.36 -30.93 -1.82
CA GLY A 71 -13.43 -30.86 -2.93
C GLY A 71 -12.01 -30.81 -2.38
N THR A 72 -11.44 -31.97 -2.05
CA THR A 72 -9.99 -32.09 -1.95
C THR A 72 -9.42 -32.00 -3.35
N SER A 73 -8.94 -30.81 -3.75
CA SER A 73 -8.03 -30.68 -4.87
C SER A 73 -6.78 -31.50 -4.56
N ALA A 74 -6.69 -32.70 -5.14
CA ALA A 74 -5.72 -33.74 -4.80
C ALA A 74 -4.26 -33.45 -5.22
N GLY A 75 -3.85 -32.17 -5.27
CA GLY A 75 -2.54 -31.80 -5.83
C GLY A 75 -1.90 -30.52 -5.28
N PHE A 76 -2.51 -29.82 -4.32
CA PHE A 76 -1.87 -28.65 -3.69
C PHE A 76 -1.57 -28.94 -2.22
N PRO A 77 -0.33 -28.71 -1.73
CA PRO A 77 0.00 -28.87 -0.32
C PRO A 77 -0.88 -27.97 0.54
N ARG A 78 -1.67 -28.56 1.44
CA ARG A 78 -2.44 -27.81 2.43
C ARG A 78 -1.52 -27.50 3.61
N VAL A 79 -1.54 -26.25 4.05
CA VAL A 79 -0.90 -25.86 5.31
C VAL A 79 -1.65 -26.52 6.46
N ASP A 80 -0.92 -27.13 7.39
CA ASP A 80 -1.50 -27.72 8.59
C ASP A 80 -2.15 -26.66 9.49
N THR A 81 -3.24 -27.04 10.18
CA THR A 81 -4.02 -26.12 11.03
C THR A 81 -3.22 -25.60 12.22
N GLY A 82 -2.31 -26.40 12.78
CA GLY A 82 -1.37 -25.99 13.81
C GLY A 82 -0.39 -24.94 13.29
N THR A 83 0.10 -25.11 12.06
CA THR A 83 0.98 -24.13 11.40
C THR A 83 0.25 -22.81 11.14
N GLN A 84 -1.00 -22.86 10.69
CA GLN A 84 -1.83 -21.66 10.50
C GLN A 84 -2.03 -20.91 11.81
N LYS A 85 -2.44 -21.60 12.88
CA LYS A 85 -2.68 -21.02 14.20
C LYS A 85 -1.41 -20.43 14.82
N ALA A 86 -0.26 -21.08 14.64
CA ALA A 86 1.03 -20.55 15.10
C ALA A 86 1.34 -19.20 14.45
N ARG A 87 1.16 -19.09 13.12
CA ARG A 87 1.34 -17.81 12.40
C ARG A 87 0.36 -16.73 12.83
N ASP A 88 -0.91 -17.10 13.05
CA ASP A 88 -1.93 -16.13 13.47
C ASP A 88 -1.62 -15.58 14.88
N ASN A 89 -1.13 -16.43 15.79
CA ASN A 89 -0.64 -16.01 17.10
C ASN A 89 0.62 -15.14 17.00
N ASP A 90 1.58 -15.51 16.15
CA ASP A 90 2.77 -14.69 15.92
C ASP A 90 2.42 -13.33 15.33
N ARG A 91 1.47 -13.28 14.38
CA ARG A 91 0.98 -12.02 13.82
C ARG A 91 0.37 -11.13 14.89
N ARG A 92 -0.48 -11.68 15.77
CA ARG A 92 -1.05 -10.93 16.89
C ARG A 92 0.05 -10.40 17.80
N ARG A 93 1.02 -11.25 18.19
CA ARG A 93 2.14 -10.85 19.05
C ARG A 93 2.96 -9.71 18.44
N ILE A 94 3.29 -9.80 17.14
CA ILE A 94 4.03 -8.75 16.43
C ILE A 94 3.27 -7.42 16.47
N LEU A 95 1.97 -7.44 16.17
CA LEU A 95 1.16 -6.23 16.18
C LEU A 95 1.01 -5.63 17.59
N ASP A 96 0.90 -6.47 18.63
CA ASP A 96 0.89 -6.02 20.02
C ASP A 96 2.23 -5.39 20.45
N ASP A 97 3.35 -5.97 20.01
CA ASP A 97 4.71 -5.43 20.25
C ASP A 97 4.90 -4.08 19.52
N GLU A 98 4.45 -3.98 18.26
CA GLU A 98 4.44 -2.72 17.50
C GLU A 98 3.56 -1.66 18.15
N LEU A 99 2.37 -2.03 18.64
CA LEU A 99 1.48 -1.13 19.37
C LEU A 99 2.16 -0.59 20.63
N ALA A 100 2.82 -1.46 21.40
CA ALA A 100 3.54 -1.06 22.61
C ALA A 100 4.75 -0.17 22.30
N ASN A 101 5.43 -0.38 21.17
CA ASN A 101 6.50 0.49 20.70
C ASN A 101 5.96 1.88 20.33
N GLU A 102 4.86 1.95 19.56
CA GLU A 102 4.25 3.21 19.14
C GLU A 102 3.67 4.01 20.32
N GLN A 103 3.11 3.34 21.32
CA GLN A 103 2.65 4.01 22.55
C GLN A 103 3.83 4.67 23.30
N ARG A 104 4.96 3.98 23.44
CA ARG A 104 6.18 4.55 24.03
C ARG A 104 6.72 5.71 23.20
N ALA A 105 6.73 5.58 21.87
CA ALA A 105 7.17 6.64 20.97
C ALA A 105 6.28 7.89 21.07
N LEU A 106 4.96 7.71 21.20
CA LEU A 106 4.00 8.79 21.42
C LEU A 106 4.27 9.53 22.75
N GLU A 107 4.53 8.80 23.83
CA GLU A 107 4.87 9.40 25.12
C GLU A 107 6.14 10.25 25.03
N VAL A 108 7.17 9.77 24.34
CA VAL A 108 8.41 10.52 24.09
C VAL A 108 8.13 11.77 23.25
N ALA A 109 7.40 11.63 22.14
CA ALA A 109 7.05 12.77 21.27
C ALA A 109 6.25 13.85 22.01
N ARG A 110 5.33 13.46 22.90
CA ARG A 110 4.57 14.39 23.74
C ARG A 110 5.45 15.12 24.75
N LYS A 111 6.43 14.44 25.35
CA LYS A 111 7.41 15.06 26.24
C LYS A 111 8.28 16.07 25.48
N GLU A 112 8.81 15.67 24.33
CA GLU A 112 9.60 16.57 23.48
C GLU A 112 8.80 17.82 23.07
N LEU A 113 7.53 17.67 22.70
CA LEU A 113 6.66 18.80 22.41
C LEU A 113 6.49 19.71 23.63
N ALA A 114 6.22 19.15 24.81
CA ALA A 114 6.04 19.91 26.04
C ALA A 114 7.32 20.66 26.44
N ASP A 115 8.49 20.03 26.31
CA ASP A 115 9.79 20.65 26.56
C ASP A 115 10.01 21.83 25.61
N GLN A 116 9.69 21.66 24.33
CA GLN A 116 9.78 22.73 23.35
C GLN A 116 8.77 23.85 23.59
N GLU A 117 7.57 23.55 24.08
CA GLU A 117 6.58 24.56 24.47
C GLU A 117 7.03 25.37 25.70
N ALA A 118 7.76 24.74 26.62
CA ALA A 118 8.31 25.40 27.81
C ALA A 118 9.48 26.35 27.48
N LEU A 119 10.21 26.11 26.39
CA LEU A 119 11.27 27.00 25.92
C LEU A 119 10.70 28.32 25.40
N ARG A 120 11.00 29.41 26.10
CA ARG A 120 10.77 30.79 25.65
C ARG A 120 12.06 31.38 25.09
N TYR A 121 12.11 31.66 23.79
CA TYR A 121 13.21 32.45 23.23
C TYR A 121 12.85 33.94 23.23
N GLY A 122 13.80 34.80 23.60
CA GLY A 122 13.59 36.24 23.66
C GLY A 122 13.26 36.90 22.30
N ASP A 123 13.56 36.21 21.19
CA ASP A 123 13.34 36.67 19.81
C ASP A 123 11.95 36.27 19.25
N GLU A 124 11.11 35.64 20.08
CA GLU A 124 9.76 35.14 19.74
C GLU A 124 8.65 36.16 19.91
N ARG A 125 8.95 37.45 19.72
CA ARG A 125 7.90 38.48 19.59
C ARG A 125 6.94 38.19 18.42
N ASN A 126 7.42 37.46 17.41
CA ASN A 126 6.60 36.99 16.30
C ASN A 126 6.05 35.58 16.59
N TYR A 127 4.73 35.49 16.75
CA TYR A 127 4.01 34.24 17.00
C TYR A 127 4.23 33.18 15.91
N GLN A 128 4.44 33.57 14.65
CA GLN A 128 4.66 32.63 13.55
C GLN A 128 5.94 31.81 13.73
N LYS A 129 7.03 32.41 14.24
CA LYS A 129 8.28 31.69 14.50
C LYS A 129 8.09 30.58 15.54
N VAL A 130 7.25 30.81 16.54
CA VAL A 130 6.90 29.81 17.58
C VAL A 130 6.12 28.67 16.95
N LEU A 131 5.13 28.97 16.12
CA LEU A 131 4.36 27.96 15.40
C LEU A 131 5.26 27.09 14.53
N ASP A 132 6.13 27.70 13.73
CA ASP A 132 7.03 26.98 12.82
C ASP A 132 8.00 26.09 13.59
N ARG A 133 8.49 26.53 14.75
CA ARG A 133 9.33 25.74 15.65
C ARG A 133 8.60 24.53 16.23
N LEU A 134 7.37 24.73 16.68
CA LEU A 134 6.57 23.68 17.35
C LEU A 134 5.93 22.70 16.37
N GLN A 135 5.70 23.12 15.13
CA GLN A 135 5.04 22.31 14.10
C GLN A 135 5.64 20.91 13.92
N PRO A 136 6.98 20.71 13.76
CA PRO A 136 7.54 19.37 13.60
C PRO A 136 7.28 18.44 14.80
N PHE A 137 7.20 18.98 16.02
CA PHE A 137 6.89 18.20 17.22
C PHE A 137 5.41 17.81 17.28
N LYS A 138 4.52 18.72 16.88
CA LYS A 138 3.09 18.43 16.73
C LYS A 138 2.84 17.37 15.66
N ASP A 139 3.51 17.48 14.52
CA ASP A 139 3.40 16.49 13.43
C ASP A 139 3.88 15.10 13.88
N LYS A 140 4.98 15.04 14.65
CA LYS A 140 5.49 13.78 15.23
C LYS A 140 4.46 13.12 16.15
N VAL A 141 3.84 13.88 17.04
CA VAL A 141 2.75 13.39 17.92
C VAL A 141 1.59 12.84 17.07
N GLN A 142 1.12 13.59 16.08
CA GLN A 142 0.01 13.17 15.21
C GLN A 142 0.32 11.92 14.39
N ILE A 143 1.57 11.73 13.95
CA ILE A 143 1.98 10.51 13.25
C ILE A 143 1.84 9.29 14.17
N HIS A 144 2.37 9.36 15.40
CA HIS A 144 2.28 8.25 16.34
C HIS A 144 0.84 7.94 16.76
N GLU A 145 -0.01 8.96 16.95
CA GLU A 145 -1.43 8.76 17.23
C GLU A 145 -2.16 8.01 16.11
N ARG A 146 -1.93 8.41 14.85
CA ARG A 146 -2.52 7.72 13.69
C ARG A 146 -2.00 6.29 13.54
N ASN A 147 -0.72 6.05 13.80
CA ASN A 147 -0.14 4.70 13.77
C ASN A 147 -0.80 3.79 14.82
N ILE A 148 -0.96 4.28 16.05
CA ILE A 148 -1.65 3.53 17.13
C ILE A 148 -3.08 3.19 16.73
N GLU A 149 -3.81 4.14 16.13
CA GLU A 149 -5.16 3.86 15.63
C GLU A 149 -5.18 2.80 14.53
N ALA A 150 -4.25 2.86 13.59
CA ALA A 150 -4.13 1.88 12.51
C ALA A 150 -3.85 0.47 13.06
N LEU A 151 -2.87 0.35 13.98
CA LEU A 151 -2.52 -0.91 14.62
C LEU A 151 -3.68 -1.49 15.43
N ARG A 152 -4.39 -0.66 16.21
CA ARG A 152 -5.60 -1.10 16.95
C ARG A 152 -6.68 -1.65 16.02
N ARG A 153 -6.90 -1.02 14.87
CA ARG A 153 -7.85 -1.50 13.87
C ARG A 153 -7.39 -2.83 13.28
N GLU A 154 -6.11 -2.97 12.96
CA GLU A 154 -5.58 -4.23 12.43
C GLU A 154 -5.71 -5.38 13.44
N ILE A 155 -5.34 -5.15 14.70
CA ILE A 155 -5.49 -6.14 15.79
C ILE A 155 -6.96 -6.55 15.95
N SER A 156 -7.89 -5.59 15.88
CA SER A 156 -9.34 -5.87 16.00
C SER A 156 -9.88 -6.71 14.84
N ASN A 157 -9.20 -6.70 13.69
CA ASN A 157 -9.59 -7.45 12.50
C ASN A 157 -8.95 -8.85 12.45
N LEU A 158 -8.08 -9.21 13.39
CA LEU A 158 -7.56 -10.57 13.51
C LEU A 158 -8.68 -11.51 13.98
N ARG A 159 -9.00 -12.53 13.18
CA ARG A 159 -9.98 -13.58 13.47
C ARG A 159 -9.30 -14.89 13.79
#